data_AF-A0A8H7I5D4-F1
#
_entry.id   AF-A0A8H7I5D4-F1
#
_cell.length_a   1.000
_cell.length_b   1.000
_cell.length_c   1.000
_cell.angle_alpha   90.00
_cell.angle_beta   90.00
_cell.angle_gamma   90.00
#
_symmetry.space_group_name_H-M   'P 1'
#
loop_
_entity.id
_entity.type
_entity.pdbx_description
1 polymer ?
#
loop_
_entity_poly.entity_id
_entity_poly.type
_entity_poly.pdbx_seq_one_letter_code
_entity_poly.pdbx_strand_id
1 'polypeptide(L)'
;MFKFDFDVEDESPDETKQGVTSGADHDPDERPFQEYSLQDLIQTLPDDISYSSVKVRDTHIPRRDLFDVRLQLMASEAQSDNLTDKAKEDQAAIEFASRPSDLVPRVYEGGMKTWECSLDLAAYVLDEHVRGKKVLELGCGTAMPSLAIFQSLLNEDAPPAHSGTTVFHLQDYNSSVLEYVTLPNMILVWFFSKAGESYRATIPPPSPKPDSKSKLPDVSNLTLESVPEEDEEETQVGPESPRASYDPTHST
;
A
#
# COMPACT_ATOMS: atom_id res chain seq x y z
N MET A 1 -23.55 10.79 7.10
CA MET A 1 -23.66 10.18 8.44
C MET A 1 -23.58 8.68 8.22
N PHE A 2 -22.50 8.05 8.69
CA PHE A 2 -22.37 6.59 8.68
C PHE A 2 -23.45 6.01 9.60
N LYS A 3 -24.23 5.03 9.13
CA LYS A 3 -25.30 4.37 9.89
C LYS A 3 -24.92 2.90 10.04
N PHE A 4 -24.85 2.43 11.28
CA PHE A 4 -24.72 1.01 11.59
C PHE A 4 -26.13 0.41 11.56
N ASP A 5 -26.41 -0.49 10.61
CA ASP A 5 -27.60 -1.34 10.64
C ASP A 5 -27.32 -2.52 11.57
N PHE A 6 -27.45 -2.29 12.87
CA PHE A 6 -27.71 -3.37 13.79
C PHE A 6 -29.19 -3.72 13.65
N ASP A 7 -29.51 -4.93 13.18
CA ASP A 7 -30.86 -5.49 13.25
C ASP A 7 -31.22 -5.65 14.74
N VAL A 8 -31.74 -4.58 15.33
CA VAL A 8 -32.48 -4.64 16.58
C VAL A 8 -33.93 -4.81 16.15
N GLU A 9 -34.48 -6.00 16.38
CA GLU A 9 -35.89 -6.32 16.12
C GLU A 9 -36.80 -5.37 16.89
N ASP A 10 -37.19 -4.25 16.28
CA ASP A 10 -38.24 -3.37 16.78
C ASP A 10 -39.26 -3.13 15.65
N GLU A 11 -40.42 -3.77 15.80
CA GLU A 11 -41.59 -3.59 14.95
C GLU A 11 -42.10 -2.13 15.01
N SER A 12 -41.89 -1.35 13.96
CA SER A 12 -42.81 -0.26 13.61
C SER A 12 -42.80 0.03 12.09
N PRO A 13 -43.97 0.24 11.44
CA PRO A 13 -44.04 0.44 10.00
C PRO A 13 -44.22 1.93 9.66
N ASP A 14 -43.16 2.56 9.16
CA ASP A 14 -43.15 3.53 8.04
C ASP A 14 -41.90 4.39 8.11
N GLU A 15 -40.82 3.97 7.46
CA GLU A 15 -39.87 4.91 6.87
C GLU A 15 -39.40 4.42 5.50
N THR A 16 -39.50 5.34 4.54
CA THR A 16 -39.20 5.25 3.12
C THR A 16 -37.88 4.51 2.83
N LYS A 17 -37.98 3.27 2.32
CA LYS A 17 -36.85 2.52 1.77
C LYS A 17 -36.31 3.26 0.54
N GLN A 18 -35.23 4.03 0.69
CA GLN A 18 -34.36 4.33 -0.45
C GLN A 18 -33.74 3.00 -0.87
N GLY A 19 -34.22 2.47 -1.98
CA GLY A 19 -33.72 1.23 -2.56
C GLY A 19 -32.24 1.35 -2.85
N VAL A 20 -31.42 0.65 -2.06
CA VAL A 20 -30.13 0.17 -2.52
C VAL A 20 -30.42 -0.65 -3.76
N THR A 21 -30.00 -0.15 -4.91
CA THR A 21 -30.06 -0.89 -6.17
C THR A 21 -29.34 -2.22 -5.95
N SER A 22 -30.13 -3.28 -5.86
CA SER A 22 -29.70 -4.67 -5.82
C SER A 22 -29.06 -5.02 -7.17
N GLY A 23 -27.76 -4.77 -7.27
CA GLY A 23 -26.93 -5.18 -8.38
C GLY A 23 -25.62 -5.74 -7.82
N ALA A 24 -25.35 -7.02 -8.14
CA ALA A 24 -24.27 -7.90 -7.68
C ALA A 24 -24.54 -8.63 -6.35
N ASP A 25 -25.12 -9.83 -6.48
CA ASP A 25 -24.88 -10.97 -5.57
C ASP A 25 -23.42 -11.38 -5.72
N HIS A 26 -22.54 -10.82 -4.90
CA HIS A 26 -21.28 -11.45 -4.58
C HIS A 26 -21.39 -11.91 -3.14
N ASP A 27 -21.34 -13.22 -2.91
CA ASP A 27 -21.09 -13.77 -1.57
C ASP A 27 -19.78 -13.15 -1.05
N PRO A 28 -19.67 -12.88 0.27
CA PRO A 28 -18.41 -12.41 0.85
C PRO A 28 -17.29 -13.40 0.48
N ASP A 29 -16.16 -12.87 0.03
CA ASP A 29 -14.94 -13.64 -0.23
C ASP A 29 -14.37 -14.14 1.12
N GLU A 30 -14.88 -15.27 1.60
CA GLU A 30 -14.45 -15.87 2.85
C GLU A 30 -13.08 -16.53 2.67
N ARG A 31 -12.02 -15.80 3.04
CA ARG A 31 -10.66 -16.32 3.07
C ARG A 31 -10.35 -17.01 4.40
N PRO A 32 -9.68 -18.17 4.41
CA PRO A 32 -9.25 -18.80 5.65
C PRO A 32 -8.19 -17.93 6.35
N PHE A 33 -8.13 -18.04 7.67
CA PHE A 33 -7.06 -17.42 8.45
C PHE A 33 -5.69 -17.92 7.98
N GLN A 34 -4.76 -16.98 7.81
CA GLN A 34 -3.38 -17.24 7.44
C GLN A 34 -2.43 -16.46 8.36
N GLU A 35 -1.38 -17.13 8.83
CA GLU A 35 -0.25 -16.49 9.51
C GLU A 35 0.88 -16.24 8.51
N TYR A 36 1.43 -15.03 8.54
CA TYR A 36 2.56 -14.64 7.72
C TYR A 36 3.81 -14.59 8.60
N SER A 37 4.87 -15.29 8.19
CA SER A 37 6.13 -15.21 8.91
C SER A 37 6.79 -13.86 8.63
N LEU A 38 7.50 -13.31 9.62
CA LEU A 38 8.27 -12.09 9.43
C LEU A 38 9.29 -12.23 8.30
N GLN A 39 9.85 -13.43 8.11
CA GLN A 39 10.84 -13.70 7.06
C GLN A 39 10.23 -13.61 5.66
N ASP A 40 8.97 -13.99 5.49
CA ASP A 40 8.27 -13.88 4.21
C ASP A 40 7.92 -12.42 3.91
N LEU A 41 7.41 -11.69 4.91
CA LEU A 41 7.10 -10.27 4.75
C LEU A 41 8.35 -9.42 4.48
N ILE A 42 9.50 -9.75 5.06
CA ILE A 42 10.75 -9.03 4.79
C ILE A 42 11.17 -9.17 3.31
N GLN A 43 10.86 -10.28 2.66
CA GLN A 43 11.19 -10.50 1.25
C GLN A 43 10.38 -9.62 0.29
N THR A 44 9.33 -8.96 0.77
CA THR A 44 8.49 -8.07 -0.04
C THR A 44 8.87 -6.60 0.10
N LEU A 45 9.85 -6.27 0.95
CA LEU A 45 10.32 -4.91 1.15
C LEU A 45 11.07 -4.40 -0.10
N PRO A 46 10.85 -3.14 -0.50
CA PRO A 46 11.66 -2.51 -1.53
C PRO A 46 13.04 -2.12 -0.98
N ASP A 47 13.99 -1.85 -1.89
CA ASP A 47 15.33 -1.37 -1.54
C ASP A 47 15.29 0.01 -0.86
N ASP A 48 14.41 0.90 -1.36
CA ASP A 48 14.21 2.25 -0.86
C ASP A 48 12.77 2.46 -0.41
N ILE A 49 12.58 3.19 0.69
CA ILE A 49 11.26 3.54 1.24
C ILE A 49 11.18 5.04 1.43
N SER A 50 10.23 5.69 0.74
CA SER A 50 9.81 7.05 1.06
C SER A 50 8.82 7.05 2.21
N TYR A 51 9.01 7.97 3.16
CA TYR A 51 8.21 8.07 4.37
C TYR A 51 7.92 9.52 4.75
N SER A 52 6.81 9.71 5.46
CA SER A 52 6.46 10.95 6.15
C SER A 52 6.14 10.64 7.61
N SER A 53 5.99 11.69 8.43
CA SER A 53 5.60 11.53 9.82
C SER A 53 4.23 12.12 10.08
N VAL A 54 3.41 11.41 10.84
CA VAL A 54 2.13 11.91 11.35
C VAL A 54 2.27 12.27 12.82
N LYS A 55 1.72 13.42 13.19
CA LYS A 55 1.69 13.88 14.58
C LYS A 55 0.52 13.24 15.32
N VAL A 56 0.82 12.52 16.39
CA VAL A 56 -0.15 11.96 17.34
C VAL A 56 0.19 12.55 18.71
N ARG A 57 -0.64 13.49 19.19
CA ARG A 57 -0.32 14.35 20.36
C ARG A 57 1.05 15.01 20.20
N ASP A 58 2.00 14.72 21.07
CA ASP A 58 3.35 15.30 21.06
C ASP A 58 4.38 14.41 20.34
N THR A 59 3.96 13.23 19.87
CA THR A 59 4.82 12.24 19.22
C THR A 59 4.68 12.31 17.70
N HIS A 60 5.79 12.14 16.99
CA HIS A 60 5.81 12.01 15.53
C HIS A 60 6.08 10.56 15.16
N ILE A 61 5.09 9.93 14.54
CA ILE A 61 5.15 8.53 14.13
C ILE A 61 5.53 8.50 12.64
N PRO A 62 6.71 7.98 12.28
CA PRO A 62 7.07 7.78 10.88
C PRO A 62 6.21 6.67 10.27
N ARG A 63 5.74 6.89 9.04
CA ARG A 63 5.03 5.90 8.25
C ARG A 63 5.37 6.05 6.77
N ARG A 64 5.30 4.95 6.05
CA ARG A 64 5.49 4.89 4.61
C ARG A 64 4.49 5.80 3.89
N ASP A 65 4.95 6.42 2.81
CA ASP A 65 4.09 7.23 1.97
C ASP A 65 3.25 6.39 1.02
N LEU A 66 1.99 6.78 0.84
CA LEU A 66 1.10 6.05 -0.07
C LEU A 66 1.58 6.11 -1.52
N PHE A 67 2.23 7.19 -1.94
CA PHE A 67 2.78 7.27 -3.31
C PHE A 67 3.91 6.26 -3.53
N ASP A 68 4.68 5.97 -2.47
CA ASP A 68 5.79 5.01 -2.51
C ASP A 68 5.26 3.58 -2.67
N VAL A 69 4.19 3.25 -1.94
CA VAL A 69 3.45 1.99 -2.10
C VAL A 69 2.94 1.84 -3.54
N ARG A 70 2.32 2.89 -4.10
CA ARG A 70 1.84 2.88 -5.49
C ARG A 70 2.98 2.65 -6.48
N LEU A 71 4.13 3.30 -6.28
CA LEU A 71 5.29 3.14 -7.16
C LEU A 71 5.83 1.69 -7.12
N GLN A 72 5.92 1.09 -5.94
CA GLN A 72 6.35 -0.31 -5.79
C GLN A 72 5.40 -1.27 -6.52
N LEU A 73 4.09 -1.07 -6.35
CA LEU A 73 3.08 -1.93 -6.98
C LEU A 73 3.12 -1.81 -8.51
N MET A 74 3.19 -0.58 -9.05
CA MET A 74 3.32 -0.35 -10.51
C MET A 74 4.61 -0.96 -11.08
N ALA A 75 5.72 -0.89 -10.33
CA ALA A 75 6.97 -1.51 -10.75
C ALA A 75 6.87 -3.05 -10.77
N SER A 76 6.10 -3.63 -9.85
CA SER A 76 5.86 -5.07 -9.79
C SER A 76 4.97 -5.56 -10.94
N GLU A 77 3.89 -4.82 -11.26
CA GLU A 77 3.02 -5.08 -12.42
C GLU A 77 3.79 -5.06 -13.75
N ALA A 78 4.64 -4.03 -13.95
CA ALA A 78 5.44 -3.90 -15.16
C ALA A 78 6.48 -5.02 -15.36
N GLN A 79 6.79 -5.77 -14.30
CA GLN A 79 7.74 -6.89 -14.33
C GLN A 79 7.05 -8.26 -14.41
N SER A 80 5.72 -8.32 -14.21
CA SER A 80 4.96 -9.57 -14.18
C SER A 80 4.13 -9.77 -15.44
N ASP A 81 4.65 -10.52 -16.41
CA ASP A 81 3.88 -10.98 -17.59
C ASP A 81 2.96 -12.18 -17.26
N ASN A 82 2.94 -12.67 -16.02
CA ASN A 82 2.25 -13.91 -15.63
C ASN A 82 0.98 -13.66 -14.79
N LEU A 83 -0.12 -14.29 -15.20
CA LEU A 83 -1.42 -14.36 -14.49
C LEU A 83 -1.35 -15.25 -13.23
N THR A 84 -0.47 -14.93 -12.28
CA THR A 84 -0.48 -15.56 -10.94
C THR A 84 -1.57 -14.93 -10.07
N ASP A 85 -2.04 -15.65 -9.05
CA ASP A 85 -3.04 -15.09 -8.13
C ASP A 85 -2.47 -13.89 -7.33
N LYS A 86 -1.15 -13.88 -7.07
CA LYS A 86 -0.46 -12.73 -6.52
C LYS A 86 -0.52 -11.51 -7.45
N ALA A 87 -0.26 -11.69 -8.74
CA ALA A 87 -0.35 -10.59 -9.71
C ALA A 87 -1.77 -9.98 -9.78
N LYS A 88 -2.83 -10.79 -9.59
CA LYS A 88 -4.20 -10.28 -9.50
C LYS A 88 -4.44 -9.49 -8.21
N GLU A 89 -3.92 -9.96 -7.08
CA GLU A 89 -4.01 -9.25 -5.79
C GLU A 89 -3.25 -7.92 -5.82
N ASP A 90 -2.04 -7.92 -6.41
CA ASP A 90 -1.25 -6.72 -6.62
C ASP A 90 -1.97 -5.75 -7.57
N GLN A 91 -2.62 -6.25 -8.63
CA GLN A 91 -3.42 -5.41 -9.53
C GLN A 91 -4.59 -4.73 -8.80
N ALA A 92 -5.32 -5.48 -7.97
CA ALA A 92 -6.40 -4.94 -7.17
C ALA A 92 -5.87 -3.88 -6.18
N ALA A 93 -4.72 -4.14 -5.57
CA ALA A 93 -4.04 -3.18 -4.71
C ALA A 93 -3.64 -1.89 -5.45
N ILE A 94 -3.19 -1.97 -6.72
CA ILE A 94 -2.87 -0.80 -7.56
C ILE A 94 -4.12 0.03 -7.82
N GLU A 95 -5.18 -0.62 -8.30
CA GLU A 95 -6.44 0.06 -8.61
C GLU A 95 -6.95 0.79 -7.37
N PHE A 96 -6.93 0.10 -6.25
CA PHE A 96 -7.43 0.63 -5.00
C PHE A 96 -6.56 1.75 -4.44
N ALA A 97 -5.24 1.55 -4.39
CA ALA A 97 -4.32 2.57 -3.91
C ALA A 97 -4.46 3.84 -4.75
N SER A 98 -4.75 3.74 -6.05
CA SER A 98 -4.92 4.87 -6.98
C SER A 98 -6.25 5.62 -6.83
N ARG A 99 -7.26 5.04 -6.17
CA ARG A 99 -8.58 5.68 -6.02
C ARG A 99 -8.57 6.84 -5.01
N PRO A 100 -9.39 7.88 -5.23
CA PRO A 100 -9.59 8.94 -4.24
C PRO A 100 -10.23 8.42 -2.96
N SER A 101 -11.23 7.54 -3.09
CA SER A 101 -11.95 6.91 -1.98
C SER A 101 -11.37 5.53 -1.68
N ASP A 102 -11.20 5.22 -0.40
CA ASP A 102 -10.82 3.90 0.13
C ASP A 102 -12.02 2.95 0.30
N LEU A 103 -13.22 3.34 -0.14
CA LEU A 103 -14.43 2.56 0.09
C LEU A 103 -15.06 2.13 -1.22
N VAL A 104 -15.26 0.83 -1.35
CA VAL A 104 -16.07 0.19 -2.38
C VAL A 104 -17.20 -0.56 -1.68
N PRO A 105 -18.48 -0.30 -2.01
CA PRO A 105 -19.57 -1.04 -1.40
C PRO A 105 -19.39 -2.54 -1.60
N ARG A 106 -19.50 -3.31 -0.50
CA ARG A 106 -19.41 -4.78 -0.47
C ARG A 106 -18.05 -5.38 -0.83
N VAL A 107 -16.98 -4.58 -0.94
CA VAL A 107 -15.61 -5.09 -1.17
C VAL A 107 -14.64 -4.47 -0.16
N TYR A 108 -13.96 -5.31 0.62
CA TYR A 108 -12.94 -4.87 1.56
C TYR A 108 -11.59 -4.78 0.84
N GLU A 109 -11.33 -3.67 0.18
CA GLU A 109 -10.10 -3.52 -0.63
C GLU A 109 -9.13 -2.47 -0.07
N GLY A 110 -9.36 -2.01 1.16
CA GLY A 110 -8.61 -0.93 1.80
C GLY A 110 -7.53 -1.29 2.79
N GLY A 111 -7.04 -0.26 3.48
CA GLY A 111 -6.09 -0.38 4.59
C GLY A 111 -4.73 0.28 4.37
N MET A 112 -4.41 0.67 3.12
CA MET A 112 -3.15 1.36 2.82
C MET A 112 -3.17 2.85 3.18
N LYS A 113 -4.37 3.44 3.28
CA LYS A 113 -4.56 4.80 3.78
C LYS A 113 -4.68 4.80 5.29
N THR A 114 -4.13 5.83 5.93
CA THR A 114 -4.37 6.10 7.34
C THR A 114 -5.74 6.74 7.51
N TRP A 115 -6.60 6.10 8.30
CA TRP A 115 -7.92 6.63 8.66
C TRP A 115 -7.83 7.54 9.89
N GLU A 116 -8.60 8.63 9.92
CA GLU A 116 -8.54 9.61 11.02
C GLU A 116 -8.84 9.00 12.40
N CYS A 117 -9.82 8.09 12.48
CA CYS A 117 -10.14 7.39 13.72
C CYS A 117 -8.98 6.53 14.26
N SER A 118 -8.08 6.06 13.39
CA SER A 118 -6.87 5.34 13.81
C SER A 118 -5.88 6.26 14.53
N LEU A 119 -5.84 7.55 14.16
CA LEU A 119 -5.03 8.58 14.84
C LEU A 119 -5.65 8.98 16.17
N ASP A 120 -6.98 9.10 16.25
CA ASP A 120 -7.69 9.35 17.49
C ASP A 120 -7.46 8.20 18.49
N LEU A 121 -7.56 6.94 18.02
CA LEU A 121 -7.29 5.77 18.83
C LEU A 121 -5.81 5.72 19.26
N ALA A 122 -4.87 6.01 18.37
CA ALA A 122 -3.45 6.10 18.69
C ALA A 122 -3.17 7.15 19.78
N ALA A 123 -3.82 8.32 19.71
CA ALA A 123 -3.70 9.36 20.73
C ALA A 123 -4.27 8.92 22.08
N TYR A 124 -5.35 8.14 22.06
CA TYR A 124 -6.02 7.61 23.26
C TYR A 124 -5.18 6.54 23.97
N VAL A 125 -4.57 5.62 23.23
CA VAL A 125 -3.82 4.49 23.81
C VAL A 125 -2.34 4.80 24.13
N LEU A 126 -1.86 6.00 23.80
CA LEU A 126 -0.44 6.36 23.94
C LEU A 126 0.09 6.24 25.38
N ASP A 127 -0.77 6.47 26.38
CA ASP A 127 -0.40 6.42 27.80
C ASP A 127 -0.65 5.02 28.44
N GLU A 128 -1.07 4.03 27.65
CA GLU A 128 -1.37 2.69 28.14
C GLU A 128 -0.11 1.89 28.45
N HIS A 129 -0.09 1.27 29.63
CA HIS A 129 1.04 0.47 30.08
C HIS A 129 0.91 -0.97 29.55
N VAL A 130 1.50 -1.24 28.39
CA VAL A 130 1.39 -2.55 27.73
C VAL A 130 2.61 -3.46 27.88
N ARG A 131 3.65 -3.02 28.61
CA ARG A 131 4.89 -3.79 28.75
C ARG A 131 4.62 -5.18 29.31
N GLY A 132 5.13 -6.21 28.64
CA GLY A 132 4.91 -7.62 29.00
C GLY A 132 3.50 -8.15 28.74
N LYS A 133 2.67 -7.40 28.01
CA LYS A 133 1.32 -7.82 27.60
C LYS A 133 1.30 -8.25 26.13
N LYS A 134 0.17 -8.83 25.72
CA LYS A 134 -0.16 -9.09 24.32
C LYS A 134 -1.14 -8.04 23.84
N VAL A 135 -0.85 -7.41 22.73
CA VAL A 135 -1.66 -6.37 22.07
C VAL A 135 -2.13 -6.95 20.74
N LEU A 136 -3.43 -6.83 20.43
CA LEU A 136 -4.03 -7.27 19.17
C LEU A 136 -4.71 -6.07 18.51
N GLU A 137 -4.38 -5.82 17.24
CA GLU A 137 -5.04 -4.85 16.39
C GLU A 137 -5.67 -5.60 15.20
N LEU A 138 -7.01 -5.61 15.15
CA LEU A 138 -7.80 -6.22 14.07
C LEU A 138 -8.16 -5.16 13.03
N GLY A 139 -7.92 -5.45 11.75
CA GLY A 139 -8.01 -4.45 10.68
C GLY A 139 -6.95 -3.37 10.85
N CYS A 140 -5.68 -3.78 10.99
CA CYS A 140 -4.62 -2.88 11.40
C CYS A 140 -4.29 -1.80 10.35
N GLY A 141 -4.49 -2.04 9.06
CA GLY A 141 -4.21 -1.03 8.04
C GLY A 141 -2.78 -0.49 8.11
N THR A 142 -2.65 0.81 8.44
CA THR A 142 -1.35 1.47 8.67
C THR A 142 -0.76 1.26 10.07
N ALA A 143 -1.47 0.56 10.95
CA ALA A 143 -1.11 0.18 12.31
C ALA A 143 -0.87 1.33 13.31
N MET A 144 -1.45 2.51 13.07
CA MET A 144 -1.16 3.72 13.86
C MET A 144 -1.30 3.54 15.39
N PRO A 145 -2.34 2.88 15.93
CA PRO A 145 -2.44 2.60 17.37
C PRO A 145 -1.27 1.75 17.87
N SER A 146 -0.96 0.64 17.21
CA SER A 146 0.16 -0.22 17.59
C SER A 146 1.51 0.48 17.45
N LEU A 147 1.71 1.28 16.39
CA LEU A 147 2.94 2.04 16.16
C LEU A 147 3.17 3.08 17.26
N ALA A 148 2.13 3.76 17.74
CA ALA A 148 2.23 4.72 18.83
C ALA A 148 2.77 4.07 20.11
N ILE A 149 2.18 2.93 20.48
CA ILE A 149 2.59 2.16 21.65
C ILE A 149 3.99 1.57 21.45
N PHE A 150 4.26 0.99 20.28
CA PHE A 150 5.54 0.38 19.93
C PHE A 150 6.67 1.42 19.99
N GLN A 151 6.47 2.61 19.44
CA GLN A 151 7.43 3.70 19.50
C GLN A 151 7.73 4.13 20.94
N SER A 152 6.73 4.22 21.81
CA SER A 152 6.94 4.51 23.23
C SER A 152 7.84 3.46 23.87
N LEU A 153 7.50 2.17 23.71
CA LEU A 153 8.25 1.06 24.30
C LEU A 153 9.71 0.99 23.83
N LEU A 154 9.98 1.31 22.56
CA LEU A 154 11.33 1.31 21.99
C LEU A 154 12.18 2.52 22.40
N ASN A 155 11.55 3.57 22.93
CA ASN A 155 12.22 4.78 23.41
C ASN A 155 12.35 4.84 24.94
N GLU A 156 11.68 3.96 25.66
CA GLU A 156 11.89 3.72 27.08
C GLU A 156 13.29 3.14 27.33
N ASP A 157 13.83 3.41 28.52
CA ASP A 157 15.09 2.80 28.95
C ASP A 157 14.91 1.29 29.21
N ALA A 158 16.02 0.60 29.46
CA ALA A 158 16.04 -0.85 29.60
C ALA A 158 14.92 -1.34 30.55
N PRO A 159 14.14 -2.36 30.13
CA PRO A 159 13.06 -2.88 30.94
C PRO A 159 13.55 -3.33 32.33
N PRO A 160 12.71 -3.25 33.36
CA PRO A 160 12.94 -3.98 34.60
C PRO A 160 13.27 -5.45 34.31
N ALA A 161 14.21 -6.04 35.06
CA ALA A 161 14.70 -7.41 34.83
C ALA A 161 13.61 -8.50 34.81
N HIS A 162 12.40 -8.20 35.30
CA HIS A 162 11.25 -9.11 35.37
C HIS A 162 10.12 -8.76 34.40
N SER A 163 10.37 -7.90 33.41
CA SER A 163 9.39 -7.61 32.37
C SER A 163 9.20 -8.83 31.48
N GLY A 164 7.95 -9.29 31.31
CA GLY A 164 7.63 -10.25 30.27
C GLY A 164 7.86 -9.67 28.86
N THR A 165 7.88 -10.54 27.85
CA THR A 165 7.91 -10.13 26.45
C THR A 165 6.59 -9.46 26.06
N THR A 166 6.65 -8.25 25.53
CA THR A 166 5.49 -7.62 24.88
C THR A 166 5.31 -8.23 23.49
N VAL A 167 4.09 -8.63 23.13
CA VAL A 167 3.78 -9.23 21.83
C VAL A 167 2.71 -8.40 21.13
N PHE A 168 2.95 -8.02 19.88
CA PHE A 168 1.98 -7.36 19.01
C PHE A 168 1.46 -8.35 17.98
N HIS A 169 0.14 -8.48 17.87
CA HIS A 169 -0.55 -9.20 16.82
C HIS A 169 -1.24 -8.17 15.94
N LEU A 170 -0.84 -8.10 14.68
CA LEU A 170 -1.40 -7.19 13.68
C LEU A 170 -2.09 -8.04 12.62
N GLN A 171 -3.38 -7.82 12.42
CA GLN A 171 -4.17 -8.57 11.48
C GLN A 171 -4.87 -7.61 10.53
N ASP A 172 -4.77 -7.91 9.23
CA ASP A 172 -5.59 -7.28 8.21
C ASP A 172 -6.19 -8.37 7.31
N TYR A 173 -7.29 -8.04 6.62
CA TYR A 173 -7.90 -8.95 5.66
C TYR A 173 -7.03 -9.06 4.39
N ASN A 174 -6.39 -7.95 4.00
CA ASN A 174 -5.55 -7.88 2.82
C ASN A 174 -4.09 -8.22 3.19
N SER A 175 -3.55 -9.30 2.62
CA SER A 175 -2.12 -9.68 2.78
C SER A 175 -1.20 -8.53 2.33
N SER A 176 -1.55 -7.88 1.23
CA SER A 176 -0.86 -6.72 0.65
C SER A 176 -0.77 -5.54 1.62
N VAL A 177 -1.72 -5.35 2.52
CA VAL A 177 -1.64 -4.31 3.57
C VAL A 177 -0.56 -4.66 4.60
N LEU A 178 -0.42 -5.94 4.94
CA LEU A 178 0.64 -6.40 5.85
C LEU A 178 2.02 -6.21 5.21
N GLU A 179 2.14 -6.60 3.93
CA GLU A 179 3.37 -6.53 3.13
C GLU A 179 3.81 -5.10 2.84
N TYR A 180 2.93 -4.29 2.25
CA TYR A 180 3.32 -3.00 1.68
C TYR A 180 3.23 -1.85 2.67
N VAL A 181 2.54 -2.01 3.80
CA VAL A 181 2.28 -0.89 4.72
C VAL A 181 2.58 -1.23 6.17
N THR A 182 1.97 -2.28 6.71
CA THR A 182 2.08 -2.61 8.14
C THR A 182 3.52 -2.89 8.54
N LEU A 183 4.18 -3.85 7.89
CA LEU A 183 5.57 -4.18 8.20
C LEU A 183 6.52 -3.01 7.93
N PRO A 184 6.50 -2.33 6.77
CA PRO A 184 7.32 -1.15 6.53
C PRO A 184 7.19 -0.08 7.62
N ASN A 185 5.98 0.19 8.11
CA ASN A 185 5.78 1.15 9.19
C ASN A 185 6.40 0.70 10.52
N MET A 186 6.27 -0.59 10.86
CA MET A 186 6.92 -1.16 12.05
C MET A 186 8.45 -1.01 11.98
N ILE A 187 9.03 -1.25 10.80
CA ILE A 187 10.47 -1.09 10.56
C ILE A 187 10.87 0.38 10.68
N LEU A 188 10.10 1.31 10.09
CA LEU A 188 10.36 2.75 10.20
C LEU A 188 10.34 3.23 11.66
N VAL A 189 9.35 2.81 12.45
CA VAL A 189 9.27 3.16 13.87
C VAL A 189 10.46 2.61 14.64
N TRP A 190 10.84 1.35 14.41
CA TRP A 190 12.06 0.79 15.00
C TRP A 190 13.30 1.58 14.56
N PHE A 191 13.42 1.84 13.26
CA PHE A 191 14.54 2.53 12.65
C PHE A 191 14.70 3.95 13.17
N PHE A 192 13.67 4.65 13.61
CA PHE A 192 13.80 6.00 14.19
C PHE A 192 13.79 6.03 15.73
N SER A 193 13.59 4.90 16.39
CA SER A 193 13.60 4.80 17.86
C SER A 193 15.03 4.80 18.45
N LYS A 194 15.15 4.90 19.79
CA LYS A 194 16.41 4.61 20.50
C LYS A 194 16.91 3.19 20.23
N ALA A 195 16.01 2.20 20.17
CA ALA A 195 16.38 0.81 19.92
C ALA A 195 17.06 0.58 18.56
N GLY A 196 16.76 1.39 17.55
CA GLY A 196 17.40 1.33 16.23
C GLY A 196 18.70 2.14 16.12
N GLU A 197 19.11 2.88 17.16
CA GLU A 197 20.23 3.83 17.08
C GLU A 197 21.56 3.14 16.76
N SER A 198 21.82 1.98 17.36
CA SER A 198 23.03 1.20 17.11
C SER A 198 23.15 0.80 15.63
N TYR A 199 22.04 0.41 15.00
CA TYR A 199 22.00 0.07 13.58
C TYR A 199 22.18 1.33 12.72
N ARG A 200 21.46 2.42 13.00
CA ARG A 200 21.61 3.70 12.27
C ARG A 200 23.05 4.22 12.30
N ALA A 201 23.75 4.06 13.42
CA ALA A 201 25.14 4.47 13.56
C ALA A 201 26.12 3.67 12.68
N THR A 202 25.71 2.50 12.16
CA THR A 202 26.51 1.73 11.19
C THR A 202 26.39 2.26 9.76
N ILE A 203 25.36 3.06 9.48
CA ILE A 203 25.08 3.59 8.14
C ILE A 203 25.97 4.81 7.92
N PRO A 204 26.76 4.86 6.82
CA PRO A 204 27.53 6.05 6.48
C PRO A 204 26.62 7.28 6.38
N PRO A 205 27.06 8.46 6.86
CA PRO A 205 26.28 9.67 6.68
C PRO A 205 26.05 9.90 5.17
N PRO A 206 24.88 10.44 4.77
CA PRO A 206 24.63 10.76 3.38
C PRO A 206 25.74 11.68 2.88
N SER A 207 26.22 11.41 1.67
CA SER A 207 27.18 12.28 0.99
C SER A 207 26.69 13.73 1.07
N PRO A 208 27.58 14.71 1.37
CA PRO A 208 27.18 16.09 1.44
C PRO A 208 26.44 16.48 0.16
N LYS A 209 25.27 17.11 0.31
CA LYS A 209 24.51 17.62 -0.84
C LYS A 209 25.46 18.49 -1.65
N PRO A 210 25.55 18.32 -2.99
CA PRO A 210 26.35 19.21 -3.81
C PRO A 210 25.91 20.65 -3.52
N ASP A 211 26.89 21.53 -3.27
CA ASP A 211 26.63 22.94 -3.01
C ASP A 211 25.65 23.47 -4.05
N SER A 212 24.59 24.16 -3.61
CA SER A 212 23.60 24.84 -4.47
C SER A 212 24.18 25.96 -5.35
N LYS A 213 25.52 26.04 -5.44
CA LYS A 213 26.30 26.91 -6.30
C LYS A 213 26.87 26.21 -7.54
N SER A 214 26.66 24.91 -7.74
CA SER A 214 26.82 24.36 -9.08
C SER A 214 25.72 24.94 -9.96
N LYS A 215 26.08 25.87 -10.84
CA LYS A 215 25.19 26.33 -11.91
C LYS A 215 24.65 25.07 -12.60
N LEU A 216 23.33 24.93 -12.63
CA LEU A 216 22.67 24.02 -13.55
C LEU A 216 23.29 24.26 -14.94
N PRO A 217 23.61 23.20 -15.69
CA PRO A 217 24.14 23.38 -17.05
C PRO A 217 23.16 24.24 -17.85
N ASP A 218 23.69 25.24 -18.53
CA ASP A 218 22.89 26.15 -19.36
C ASP A 218 22.36 25.36 -20.56
N VAL A 219 21.08 24.98 -20.47
CA VAL A 219 20.36 24.24 -21.50
C VAL A 219 19.83 25.16 -22.61
N SER A 220 20.16 26.46 -22.60
CA SER A 220 19.76 27.41 -23.65
C SER A 220 20.30 27.06 -25.05
N ASN A 221 21.31 26.20 -25.12
CA ASN A 221 21.96 25.80 -26.38
C ASN A 221 21.54 24.41 -26.87
N LEU A 222 20.60 23.74 -26.19
CA LEU A 222 19.94 22.55 -26.71
C LEU A 222 18.80 22.97 -27.61
N THR A 223 19.12 23.41 -28.82
CA THR A 223 18.14 23.33 -29.92
C THR A 223 17.78 21.85 -30.08
N LEU A 224 16.50 21.52 -29.86
CA LEU A 224 15.91 20.31 -30.39
C LEU A 224 16.22 20.29 -31.89
N GLU A 225 17.15 19.43 -32.31
CA GLU A 225 17.20 19.03 -33.71
C GLU A 225 15.86 18.33 -33.96
N SER A 226 15.04 19.02 -34.77
CA SER A 226 13.76 18.50 -35.26
C SER A 226 13.97 17.09 -35.79
N VAL A 227 13.23 16.14 -35.22
CA VAL A 227 13.06 14.80 -35.76
C VAL A 227 12.67 14.96 -37.24
N PRO A 228 13.39 14.33 -38.20
CA PRO A 228 12.95 14.34 -39.58
C PRO A 228 11.56 13.71 -39.66
N GLU A 229 10.58 14.42 -40.22
CA GLU A 229 9.31 13.83 -40.60
C GLU A 229 9.62 12.73 -41.64
N GLU A 230 9.28 11.49 -41.32
CA GLU A 230 9.31 10.40 -42.30
C GLU A 230 8.14 10.65 -43.27
N ASP A 231 8.47 10.99 -44.52
CA ASP A 231 7.50 11.11 -45.59
C ASP A 231 6.79 9.77 -45.78
N GLU A 232 5.48 9.73 -45.52
CA GLU A 232 4.62 8.61 -45.91
C GLU A 232 4.58 8.52 -47.44
N GLU A 233 5.32 7.55 -48.03
CA GLU A 233 5.15 7.20 -49.43
C GLU A 233 3.75 6.57 -49.63
N GLU A 234 2.78 7.39 -50.04
CA GLU A 234 1.52 6.93 -50.64
C GLU A 234 1.84 6.09 -51.90
N THR A 235 1.86 4.77 -51.74
CA THR A 235 1.85 3.85 -52.87
C THR A 235 0.47 3.89 -53.52
N GLN A 236 0.36 4.62 -54.64
CA GLN A 236 -0.80 4.60 -55.51
C GLN A 236 -1.07 3.19 -56.04
N VAL A 237 -2.12 2.56 -55.53
CA VAL A 237 -2.63 1.28 -56.05
C VAL A 237 -3.37 1.53 -57.37
N GLY A 238 -2.73 1.16 -58.48
CA GLY A 238 -3.38 1.01 -59.79
C GLY A 238 -4.27 -0.24 -59.85
N PRO A 239 -5.24 -0.32 -60.78
CA PRO A 239 -6.35 -1.26 -60.69
C PRO A 239 -5.91 -2.71 -60.94
N GLU A 240 -6.34 -3.62 -60.06
CA GLU A 240 -6.11 -5.05 -60.13
C GLU A 240 -6.79 -5.70 -61.35
N SER A 241 -6.04 -6.56 -62.05
CA SER A 241 -6.57 -7.56 -62.99
C SER A 241 -6.86 -8.86 -62.23
N PRO A 242 -7.98 -9.56 -62.48
CA PRO A 242 -8.43 -10.66 -61.63
C PRO A 242 -7.77 -11.99 -62.01
N ARG A 243 -7.12 -12.67 -61.05
CA ARG A 243 -6.80 -14.12 -61.08
C ARG A 243 -6.63 -14.59 -59.63
N ALA A 244 -7.00 -15.78 -59.20
CA ALA A 244 -7.88 -16.84 -59.67
C ALA A 244 -8.18 -17.67 -58.40
N SER A 245 -9.40 -18.18 -58.23
CA SER A 245 -9.82 -18.94 -57.06
C SER A 245 -9.01 -20.22 -56.88
N TYR A 246 -8.46 -20.44 -55.69
CA TYR A 246 -7.89 -21.72 -55.30
C TYR A 246 -8.97 -22.59 -54.64
N ASP A 247 -9.21 -23.77 -55.19
CA ASP A 247 -10.20 -24.76 -54.78
C ASP A 247 -9.52 -25.88 -53.98
N PRO A 248 -9.92 -26.15 -52.72
CA PRO A 248 -9.24 -27.08 -51.84
C PRO A 248 -9.89 -28.47 -51.88
N THR A 249 -9.63 -29.27 -52.91
CA THR A 249 -9.78 -30.73 -52.82
C THR A 249 -8.77 -31.44 -53.73
N HIS A 250 -7.75 -32.09 -53.16
CA HIS A 250 -7.49 -33.53 -53.36
C HIS A 250 -6.23 -34.02 -52.64
N SER A 251 -6.40 -35.11 -51.89
CA SER A 251 -5.37 -36.02 -51.39
C SER A 251 -4.51 -36.59 -52.52
N THR A 252 -3.22 -36.82 -52.23
CA THR A 252 -2.64 -38.14 -51.91
C THR A 252 -1.20 -37.98 -51.42
#